data_AF-A0A7W1UXA5-F1
#
_entry.id   AF-A0A7W1UXA5-F1
#
_cell.length_a   1.000
_cell.length_b   1.000
_cell.length_c   1.000
_cell.angle_alpha   90.00
_cell.angle_beta   90.00
_cell.angle_gamma   90.00
#
_symmetry.space_group_name_H-M   'P 1'
#
loop_
_entity.id
_entity.type
_entity.pdbx_description
1 polymer ?
#
loop_
_entity_poly.entity_id
_entity_poly.type
_entity_poly.pdbx_seq_one_letter_code
_entity_poly.pdbx_strand_id
1 'polypeptide(L)'
;LHDELASLNAQATEMKQHWETERQAIDAIRALKEELEGLRTQIERETDLNVAAEIRYGRIPELERRIEEATAHLGELQSTQRMLKEEVDSEDIAEVVARSTGIPVSRLLEGETAKLVQLESLLHRRVIGQDDAVTAVANAIRRSRAGLSDPNRPIGSFMFLGPTGVGKTELARALAEFLFDDDRAMVRLDMGEYMEKFSVSRLIGAPPGYVGYDEGGQLTEAVRRRPYSVVLLDEIEKGHPDVFNTLLQVLDDGRLTDGQGRTVDFTNVVLIMTSNLQGDPLDFFKPEFVNRVDEIIRFRSLTEDDLTSIVDIQLESLRRRLAERRITLDVTEAGKVQLARDGFDPAFGARPLKRVIQREIGDQAAVLILEGKVTDDGTILVDVVDDALVLRVDPLSG
;
A
#
# COMPACT_ATOMS: atom_id res chain seq x y z
N LEU A 1 8.11 47.21 26.05
CA LEU A 1 8.06 47.91 24.75
C LEU A 1 9.42 48.38 24.24
N HIS A 2 10.05 49.45 24.74
CA HIS A 2 11.37 49.88 24.22
C HIS A 2 12.49 48.87 24.52
N ASP A 3 12.55 48.34 25.74
CA ASP A 3 13.55 47.34 26.14
C ASP A 3 13.32 45.97 25.46
N GLU A 4 12.06 45.60 25.24
CA GLU A 4 11.67 44.41 24.44
C GLU A 4 12.09 44.54 22.98
N LEU A 5 11.89 45.70 22.36
CA LEU A 5 12.33 45.97 20.99
C LEU A 5 13.85 45.92 20.86
N ALA A 6 14.57 46.46 21.84
CA ALA A 6 16.03 46.38 21.88
C ALA A 6 16.51 44.92 22.03
N SER A 7 15.87 44.14 22.91
CA SER A 7 16.16 42.72 23.10
C SER A 7 15.90 41.89 21.85
N LEU A 8 14.74 42.08 21.19
CA LEU A 8 14.39 41.36 19.96
C LEU A 8 15.33 41.73 18.78
N ASN A 9 15.72 42.99 18.67
CA ASN A 9 16.69 43.42 17.65
C ASN A 9 18.09 42.85 17.88
N ALA A 10 18.52 42.73 19.14
CA ALA A 10 19.78 42.08 19.48
C ALA A 10 19.75 40.59 19.09
N GLN A 11 18.67 39.87 19.44
CA GLN A 11 18.48 38.46 19.07
C GLN A 11 18.41 38.26 17.55
N ALA A 12 17.70 39.12 16.83
CA ALA A 12 17.62 39.05 15.36
C ALA A 12 18.99 39.28 14.70
N THR A 13 19.81 40.19 15.26
CA THR A 13 21.16 40.47 14.75
C THR A 13 22.09 39.28 14.98
N GLU A 14 22.02 38.67 16.17
CA GLU A 14 22.78 37.48 16.52
C GLU A 14 22.41 36.30 15.62
N MET A 15 21.11 36.03 15.44
CA MET A 15 20.59 35.01 14.52
C MET A 15 21.07 35.25 13.08
N LYS A 16 21.08 36.50 12.62
CA LYS A 16 21.53 36.83 11.26
C LYS A 16 23.03 36.57 11.06
N GLN A 17 23.86 36.94 12.04
CA GLN A 17 25.31 36.68 11.99
C GLN A 17 25.61 35.18 12.02
N HIS A 18 24.89 34.44 12.86
CA HIS A 18 25.01 32.99 12.94
C HIS A 18 24.61 32.33 11.61
N TRP A 19 23.48 32.74 11.02
CA TRP A 19 23.06 32.31 9.69
C TRP A 19 24.08 32.63 8.58
N GLU A 20 24.66 33.84 8.56
CA GLU A 20 25.69 34.23 7.58
C GLU A 20 26.95 33.37 7.71
N THR A 21 27.34 33.04 8.94
CA THR A 21 28.50 32.19 9.22
C THR A 21 28.27 30.76 8.76
N GLU A 22 27.10 30.18 9.08
CA GLU A 22 26.70 28.86 8.57
C GLU A 22 26.67 28.83 7.04
N ARG A 23 26.08 29.85 6.41
CA ARG A 23 26.00 29.92 4.93
C ARG A 23 27.37 29.94 4.29
N GLN A 24 28.30 30.74 4.81
CA GLN A 24 29.67 30.82 4.27
C GLN A 24 30.42 29.49 4.41
N ALA A 25 30.26 28.80 5.54
CA ALA A 25 30.84 27.49 5.74
C ALA A 25 30.28 26.46 4.74
N ILE A 26 28.95 26.45 4.55
CA ILE A 26 28.27 25.58 3.57
C ILE A 26 28.74 25.88 2.14
N ASP A 27 28.82 27.15 1.74
CA ASP A 27 29.27 27.56 0.41
C ASP A 27 30.74 27.13 0.15
N ALA A 28 31.59 27.19 1.18
CA ALA A 28 32.98 26.73 1.10
C ALA A 28 33.07 25.21 0.93
N ILE A 29 32.30 24.43 1.70
CA ILE A 29 32.24 22.97 1.57
C ILE A 29 31.75 22.58 0.18
N ARG A 30 30.70 23.25 -0.32
CA ARG A 30 30.16 23.03 -1.67
C ARG A 30 31.20 23.27 -2.76
N ALA A 31 31.95 24.36 -2.68
CA ALA A 31 33.01 24.66 -3.65
C ALA A 31 34.12 23.59 -3.64
N LEU A 32 34.50 23.08 -2.46
CA LEU A 32 35.48 22.00 -2.34
C LEU A 32 34.96 20.67 -2.93
N LYS A 33 33.69 20.33 -2.69
CA LYS A 33 33.03 19.15 -3.27
C LYS A 33 32.97 19.25 -4.81
N GLU A 34 32.63 20.42 -5.36
CA GLU A 34 32.62 20.68 -6.80
C GLU A 34 34.03 20.52 -7.42
N GLU A 35 35.09 21.01 -6.75
CA GLU A 35 36.48 20.81 -7.22
C GLU A 35 36.88 19.32 -7.20
N LEU A 36 36.52 18.59 -6.14
CA LEU A 36 36.79 17.15 -6.01
C LEU A 36 36.12 16.35 -7.14
N GLU A 37 34.86 16.63 -7.45
CA GLU A 37 34.10 15.94 -8.49
C GLU A 37 34.64 16.26 -9.90
N GLY A 38 35.08 17.51 -10.11
CA GLY A 38 35.81 17.91 -11.31
C GLY A 38 37.09 17.11 -11.52
N LEU A 39 37.90 16.92 -10.47
CA LEU A 39 39.13 16.13 -10.54
C LEU A 39 38.87 14.62 -10.75
N ARG A 40 37.82 14.07 -10.12
CA ARG A 40 37.40 12.68 -10.36
C ARG A 40 37.03 12.46 -11.83
N THR A 41 36.25 13.36 -12.41
CA THR A 41 35.88 13.32 -13.83
C THR A 41 37.10 13.51 -14.75
N GLN A 42 38.05 14.37 -14.36
CA GLN A 42 39.29 14.58 -15.11
C GLN A 42 40.13 13.29 -15.17
N ILE A 43 40.30 12.57 -14.05
CA ILE A 43 41.03 11.30 -14.01
C ILE A 43 40.46 10.29 -15.00
N GLU A 44 39.14 10.17 -15.12
CA GLU A 44 38.50 9.21 -16.02
C GLU A 44 38.81 9.47 -17.50
N ARG A 45 39.09 10.73 -17.84
CA ARG A 45 39.35 11.18 -19.22
C ARG A 45 40.84 11.37 -19.51
N GLU A 46 41.68 11.36 -18.48
CA GLU A 46 43.10 11.65 -18.59
C GLU A 46 43.86 10.45 -19.17
N THR A 47 44.67 10.71 -20.19
CA THR A 47 45.46 9.66 -20.87
C THR A 47 46.91 9.63 -20.41
N ASP A 48 47.39 10.71 -19.77
CA ASP A 48 48.70 10.73 -19.12
C ASP A 48 48.66 10.10 -17.72
N LEU A 49 49.33 8.95 -17.57
CA LEU A 49 49.40 8.19 -16.33
C LEU A 49 50.09 8.95 -15.19
N ASN A 50 51.01 9.87 -15.48
CA ASN A 50 51.66 10.67 -14.44
C ASN A 50 50.71 11.74 -13.89
N VAL A 51 49.98 12.42 -14.76
CA VAL A 51 48.96 13.42 -14.37
C VAL A 51 47.83 12.74 -13.61
N ALA A 52 47.36 11.57 -14.08
CA ALA A 52 46.34 10.79 -13.38
C ALA A 52 46.82 10.34 -11.98
N ALA A 53 48.11 9.97 -11.82
CA ALA A 53 48.67 9.60 -10.52
C ALA A 53 48.79 10.79 -9.57
N GLU A 54 49.19 11.97 -10.06
CA GLU A 54 49.27 13.20 -9.26
C GLU A 54 47.89 13.62 -8.73
N ILE A 55 46.86 13.58 -9.58
CA ILE A 55 45.49 13.90 -9.16
C ILE A 55 44.99 12.85 -8.16
N ARG A 56 45.18 11.56 -8.45
CA ARG A 56 44.64 10.45 -7.64
C ARG A 56 45.26 10.36 -6.25
N TYR A 57 46.59 10.54 -6.15
CA TYR A 57 47.32 10.32 -4.89
C TYR A 57 47.77 11.61 -4.20
N GLY A 58 47.62 12.77 -4.84
CA GLY A 58 47.93 14.08 -4.27
C GLY A 58 46.69 14.92 -4.03
N ARG A 59 46.10 15.44 -5.11
CA ARG A 59 45.06 16.48 -5.04
C ARG A 59 43.72 15.98 -4.48
N ILE A 60 43.29 14.77 -4.85
CA ILE A 60 42.04 14.17 -4.33
C ILE A 60 42.10 13.96 -2.81
N PRO A 61 43.12 13.26 -2.26
CA PRO A 61 43.25 13.11 -0.81
C PRO A 61 43.34 14.44 -0.05
N GLU A 62 44.00 15.45 -0.63
CA GLU A 62 44.08 16.79 -0.03
C GLU A 62 42.70 17.45 0.07
N LEU A 63 41.91 17.41 -1.01
CA LEU A 63 40.55 17.96 -1.02
C LEU A 63 39.62 17.18 -0.10
N GLU A 64 39.71 15.85 -0.06
CA GLU A 64 38.93 15.02 0.87
C GLU A 64 39.21 15.41 2.32
N ARG A 65 40.49 15.60 2.71
CA ARG A 65 40.86 16.10 4.05
C ARG A 65 40.29 17.49 4.32
N ARG A 66 40.38 18.42 3.35
CA ARG A 66 39.86 19.80 3.51
C ARG A 66 38.34 19.84 3.66
N ILE A 67 37.63 18.98 2.93
CA ILE A 67 36.18 18.81 3.08
C ILE A 67 35.88 18.29 4.48
N GLU A 68 36.58 17.24 4.94
CA GLU A 68 36.37 16.65 6.27
C GLU A 68 36.60 17.67 7.40
N GLU A 69 37.65 18.49 7.31
CA GLU A 69 37.93 19.58 8.25
C GLU A 69 36.84 20.67 8.23
N ALA A 70 36.39 21.08 7.05
CA ALA A 70 35.35 22.10 6.90
C ALA A 70 33.99 21.60 7.42
N THR A 71 33.64 20.33 7.15
CA THR A 71 32.42 19.70 7.66
C THR A 71 32.45 19.55 9.18
N ALA A 72 33.59 19.16 9.77
CA ALA A 72 33.75 19.10 11.22
C ALA A 72 33.56 20.48 11.86
N HIS A 73 34.14 21.53 11.28
CA HIS A 73 33.97 22.91 11.75
C HIS A 73 32.51 23.40 11.64
N LEU A 74 31.82 23.08 10.55
CA LEU A 74 30.38 23.35 10.43
C LEU A 74 29.58 22.61 11.51
N GLY A 75 29.93 21.36 11.82
CA GLY A 75 29.33 20.60 12.92
C GLY A 75 29.49 21.27 14.29
N GLU A 76 30.65 21.86 14.57
CA GLU A 76 30.89 22.64 15.78
C GLU A 76 30.01 23.92 15.82
N LEU A 77 29.93 24.65 14.71
CA LEU A 77 29.10 25.85 14.57
C LEU A 77 27.60 25.56 14.77
N GLN A 78 27.16 24.39 14.31
CA GLN A 78 25.76 23.94 14.39
C GLN A 78 25.39 23.25 15.71
N SER A 79 26.36 23.02 16.62
CA SER A 79 26.14 22.27 17.87
C SER A 79 25.21 22.98 18.86
N THR A 80 25.25 24.31 18.92
CA THR A 80 24.40 25.13 19.80
C THR A 80 23.09 25.54 19.15
N GLN A 81 23.12 25.83 17.85
CA GLN A 81 21.98 26.31 17.08
C GLN A 81 22.24 25.92 15.63
N ARG A 82 21.22 25.39 14.94
CA ARG A 82 21.31 25.01 13.52
C ARG A 82 20.26 25.79 12.74
N MET A 83 20.69 26.59 11.77
CA MET A 83 19.79 27.42 10.94
C MET A 83 19.70 26.94 9.50
N LEU A 84 20.74 26.31 8.98
CA LEU A 84 20.83 25.78 7.62
C LEU A 84 21.15 24.28 7.63
N LYS A 85 20.55 23.56 6.68
CA LYS A 85 20.82 22.14 6.45
C LYS A 85 21.61 22.03 5.16
N GLU A 86 22.81 21.47 5.22
CA GLU A 86 23.66 21.26 4.03
C GLU A 86 23.20 20.05 3.22
N GLU A 87 22.86 18.96 3.90
CA GLU A 87 22.56 17.68 3.28
C GLU A 87 21.05 17.42 3.22
N VAL A 88 20.62 16.97 2.04
CA VAL A 88 19.27 16.44 1.83
C VAL A 88 19.23 15.06 2.45
N ASP A 89 18.42 14.85 3.48
CA ASP A 89 18.23 13.55 4.10
C ASP A 89 16.93 12.87 3.64
N SER A 90 16.64 11.70 4.23
CA SER A 90 15.43 10.94 3.94
C SER A 90 14.15 11.70 4.26
N GLU A 91 14.16 12.62 5.24
CA GLU A 91 12.98 13.42 5.59
C GLU A 91 12.68 14.45 4.50
N ASP A 92 13.71 15.13 3.99
CA ASP A 92 13.55 16.09 2.91
C ASP A 92 13.02 15.42 1.62
N ILE A 93 13.55 14.23 1.29
CA ILE A 93 13.04 13.44 0.16
C ILE A 93 11.59 13.01 0.41
N ALA A 94 11.29 12.54 1.63
CA ALA A 94 9.95 12.09 1.99
C ALA A 94 8.92 13.23 1.91
N GLU A 95 9.26 14.47 2.27
CA GLU A 95 8.37 15.63 2.12
C GLU A 95 8.03 15.92 0.64
N VAL A 96 9.04 15.85 -0.24
CA VAL A 96 8.85 16.07 -1.68
C VAL A 96 7.97 14.96 -2.28
N VAL A 97 8.25 13.70 -1.92
CA VAL A 97 7.47 12.53 -2.37
C VAL A 97 6.04 12.59 -1.81
N ALA A 98 5.87 12.92 -0.54
CA ALA A 98 4.57 13.08 0.11
C ALA A 98 3.71 14.14 -0.59
N ARG A 99 4.28 15.31 -0.90
CA ARG A 99 3.58 16.36 -1.64
C ARG A 99 3.14 15.92 -3.04
N SER A 100 3.92 15.03 -3.66
CA SER A 100 3.68 14.56 -5.02
C SER A 100 2.72 13.39 -5.10
N THR A 101 2.67 12.55 -4.05
CA THR A 101 1.91 11.30 -3.99
C THR A 101 0.67 11.36 -3.09
N GLY A 102 0.63 12.31 -2.16
CA GLY A 102 -0.38 12.38 -1.10
C GLY A 102 -0.14 11.40 0.06
N ILE A 103 0.94 10.61 0.05
CA ILE A 103 1.29 9.68 1.12
C ILE A 103 1.92 10.46 2.29
N PRO A 104 1.46 10.28 3.54
CA PRO A 104 2.03 11.00 4.69
C PRO A 104 3.51 10.71 4.92
N VAL A 105 4.31 11.75 5.25
CA VAL A 105 5.75 11.64 5.53
C VAL A 105 6.06 10.61 6.61
N SER A 106 5.23 10.55 7.65
CA SER A 106 5.36 9.57 8.73
C SER A 106 5.32 8.13 8.23
N ARG A 107 4.60 7.84 7.14
CA ARG A 107 4.54 6.50 6.55
C ARG A 107 5.76 6.17 5.70
N LEU A 108 6.35 7.17 5.05
CA LEU A 108 7.56 7.02 4.22
C LEU A 108 8.82 6.81 5.08
N LEU A 109 8.86 7.42 6.27
CA LEU A 109 9.96 7.30 7.22
C LEU A 109 9.88 6.05 8.11
N GLU A 110 8.74 5.39 8.16
CA GLU A 110 8.55 4.21 8.98
C GLU A 110 9.30 3.00 8.39
N GLY A 111 10.23 2.44 9.14
CA GLY A 111 11.09 1.34 8.69
C GLY A 111 10.28 0.11 8.26
N GLU A 112 10.48 -0.34 7.01
CA GLU A 112 9.78 -1.47 6.40
C GLU A 112 9.80 -2.73 7.26
N THR A 113 10.92 -3.01 7.93
CA THR A 113 11.08 -4.15 8.85
C THR A 113 10.15 -4.09 10.05
N ALA A 114 9.96 -2.91 10.67
CA ALA A 114 9.08 -2.78 11.82
C ALA A 114 7.61 -3.02 11.45
N LYS A 115 7.18 -2.50 10.29
CA LYS A 115 5.84 -2.76 9.73
C LYS A 115 5.61 -4.26 9.49
N LEU A 116 6.60 -4.95 8.91
CA LEU A 116 6.51 -6.37 8.58
C LEU A 116 6.38 -7.27 9.83
N VAL A 117 6.95 -6.87 10.97
CA VAL A 117 6.77 -7.59 12.24
C VAL A 117 5.31 -7.56 12.69
N GLN A 118 4.60 -6.46 12.43
CA GLN A 118 3.20 -6.26 12.83
C GLN A 118 2.18 -6.61 11.75
N LEU A 119 2.63 -7.19 10.62
CA LEU A 119 1.81 -7.43 9.43
C LEU A 119 0.48 -8.13 9.73
N GLU A 120 0.50 -9.24 10.47
CA GLU A 120 -0.72 -9.98 10.83
C GLU A 120 -1.72 -9.10 11.57
N SER A 121 -1.26 -8.38 12.59
CA SER A 121 -2.12 -7.49 13.38
C SER A 121 -2.73 -6.35 12.55
N LEU A 122 -1.98 -5.86 11.56
CA LEU A 122 -2.42 -4.78 10.68
C LEU A 122 -3.44 -5.30 9.65
N LEU A 123 -3.25 -6.50 9.12
CA LEU A 123 -4.22 -7.15 8.24
C LEU A 123 -5.53 -7.46 9.00
N HIS A 124 -5.44 -7.89 10.25
CA HIS A 124 -6.61 -8.18 11.10
C HIS A 124 -7.47 -6.96 11.45
N ARG A 125 -6.97 -5.73 11.26
CA ARG A 125 -7.82 -4.53 11.37
C ARG A 125 -8.93 -4.51 10.33
N ARG A 126 -8.75 -5.20 9.21
CA ARG A 126 -9.71 -5.27 8.09
C ARG A 126 -10.24 -6.68 7.85
N VAL A 127 -9.39 -7.68 8.03
CA VAL A 127 -9.71 -9.09 7.77
C VAL A 127 -10.09 -9.76 9.09
N ILE A 128 -11.38 -10.03 9.24
CA ILE A 128 -11.91 -10.74 10.40
C ILE A 128 -11.78 -12.25 10.22
N GLY A 129 -11.26 -12.91 11.26
CA GLY A 129 -10.97 -14.34 11.24
C GLY A 129 -9.90 -14.69 10.21
N GLN A 130 -10.04 -15.86 9.58
CA GLN A 130 -9.10 -16.36 8.55
C GLN A 130 -7.63 -16.35 9.02
N ASP A 131 -7.39 -16.66 10.30
CA ASP A 131 -6.10 -16.51 10.96
C ASP A 131 -4.99 -17.29 10.25
N ASP A 132 -5.29 -18.52 9.80
CA ASP A 132 -4.37 -19.35 9.03
C ASP A 132 -3.98 -18.69 7.70
N ALA A 133 -4.94 -18.04 7.03
CA ALA A 133 -4.71 -17.36 5.76
C ALA A 133 -3.83 -16.12 5.94
N VAL A 134 -4.15 -15.30 6.95
CA VAL A 134 -3.37 -14.10 7.29
C VAL A 134 -1.94 -14.49 7.66
N THR A 135 -1.77 -15.51 8.50
CA THR A 135 -0.46 -16.02 8.94
C THR A 135 0.37 -16.55 7.76
N ALA A 136 -0.23 -17.36 6.88
CA ALA A 136 0.44 -17.92 5.71
C ALA A 136 0.96 -16.82 4.77
N VAL A 137 0.11 -15.84 4.45
CA VAL A 137 0.51 -14.69 3.63
C VAL A 137 1.60 -13.89 4.32
N ALA A 138 1.42 -13.54 5.60
CA ALA A 138 2.39 -12.73 6.32
C ALA A 138 3.77 -13.39 6.39
N ASN A 139 3.83 -14.72 6.55
CA ASN A 139 5.06 -15.48 6.52
C ASN A 139 5.73 -15.47 5.14
N ALA A 140 4.97 -15.68 4.06
CA ALA A 140 5.51 -15.64 2.70
C ALA A 140 6.08 -14.25 2.34
N ILE A 141 5.36 -13.17 2.67
CA ILE A 141 5.82 -11.80 2.45
C ILE A 141 7.07 -11.50 3.28
N ARG A 142 7.12 -11.92 4.56
CA ARG A 142 8.31 -11.76 5.41
C ARG A 142 9.53 -12.49 4.83
N ARG A 143 9.37 -13.72 4.33
CA ARG A 143 10.46 -14.47 3.66
C ARG A 143 11.00 -13.72 2.44
N SER A 144 10.10 -13.19 1.61
CA SER A 144 10.49 -12.43 0.42
C SER A 144 11.26 -11.15 0.77
N ARG A 145 10.72 -10.34 1.70
CA ARG A 145 11.36 -9.09 2.14
C ARG A 145 12.66 -9.30 2.92
N ALA A 146 12.83 -10.45 3.57
CA ALA A 146 14.09 -10.84 4.20
C ALA A 146 15.15 -11.35 3.20
N GLY A 147 14.84 -11.39 1.89
CA GLY A 147 15.75 -11.90 0.87
C GLY A 147 15.95 -13.41 0.92
N LEU A 148 15.02 -14.15 1.54
CA LEU A 148 15.07 -15.61 1.66
C LEU A 148 14.35 -16.33 0.51
N SER A 149 13.63 -15.58 -0.34
CA SER A 149 12.98 -16.07 -1.56
C SER A 149 13.82 -15.78 -2.81
N ASP A 150 13.49 -16.42 -3.93
CA ASP A 150 14.12 -16.13 -5.23
C ASP A 150 13.84 -14.67 -5.65
N PRO A 151 14.87 -13.84 -5.90
CA PRO A 151 14.68 -12.44 -6.29
C PRO A 151 14.09 -12.25 -7.68
N ASN A 152 14.06 -13.28 -8.51
CA ASN A 152 13.46 -13.22 -9.85
C ASN A 152 11.97 -13.58 -9.84
N ARG A 153 11.39 -13.96 -8.70
CA ARG A 153 9.96 -14.32 -8.61
C ARG A 153 9.16 -13.15 -8.03
N PRO A 154 7.82 -13.14 -8.18
CA PRO A 154 6.97 -12.16 -7.51
C PRO A 154 7.18 -12.19 -5.99
N ILE A 155 6.83 -11.10 -5.29
CA ILE A 155 6.96 -10.98 -3.83
C ILE A 155 6.30 -12.17 -3.13
N GLY A 156 5.16 -12.60 -3.65
CA GLY A 156 4.52 -13.86 -3.27
C GLY A 156 3.43 -14.23 -4.25
N SER A 157 3.20 -15.53 -4.40
CA SER A 157 2.13 -16.10 -5.23
C SER A 157 1.22 -16.99 -4.40
N PHE A 158 -0.08 -16.70 -4.43
CA PHE A 158 -1.07 -17.31 -3.54
C PHE A 158 -2.27 -17.84 -4.31
N MET A 159 -2.74 -19.03 -3.94
CA MET A 159 -4.02 -19.56 -4.39
C MET A 159 -5.00 -19.62 -3.20
N PHE A 160 -5.99 -18.73 -3.21
CA PHE A 160 -7.01 -18.61 -2.18
C PHE A 160 -8.25 -19.45 -2.55
N LEU A 161 -8.46 -20.52 -1.79
CA LEU A 161 -9.59 -21.45 -1.95
C LEU A 161 -10.65 -21.20 -0.89
N GLY A 162 -11.92 -21.38 -1.20
CA GLY A 162 -13.01 -21.36 -0.19
C GLY A 162 -14.33 -20.81 -0.74
N PRO A 163 -15.32 -20.54 0.11
CA PRO A 163 -16.59 -19.95 -0.33
C PRO A 163 -16.46 -18.50 -0.78
N THR A 164 -17.48 -17.98 -1.44
CA THR A 164 -17.60 -16.56 -1.80
C THR A 164 -17.88 -15.71 -0.56
N GLY A 165 -17.37 -14.47 -0.54
CA GLY A 165 -17.74 -13.49 0.49
C GLY A 165 -17.17 -13.75 1.89
N VAL A 166 -16.15 -14.61 2.02
CA VAL A 166 -15.48 -14.93 3.30
C VAL A 166 -14.22 -14.10 3.59
N GLY A 167 -13.84 -13.18 2.70
CA GLY A 167 -12.72 -12.26 2.92
C GLY A 167 -11.51 -12.40 1.99
N LYS A 168 -11.53 -13.29 0.98
CA LYS A 168 -10.41 -13.47 0.02
C LYS A 168 -9.96 -12.16 -0.65
N THR A 169 -10.91 -11.43 -1.25
CA THR A 169 -10.66 -10.14 -1.90
C THR A 169 -10.32 -9.04 -0.88
N GLU A 170 -10.82 -9.16 0.35
CA GLU A 170 -10.52 -8.18 1.40
C GLU A 170 -9.08 -8.34 1.89
N LEU A 171 -8.58 -9.57 2.03
CA LEU A 171 -7.17 -9.81 2.32
C LEU A 171 -6.26 -9.28 1.21
N ALA A 172 -6.62 -9.48 -0.07
CA ALA A 172 -5.89 -8.91 -1.19
C ALA A 172 -5.83 -7.37 -1.14
N ARG A 173 -6.95 -6.72 -0.79
CA ARG A 173 -7.03 -5.26 -0.66
C ARG A 173 -6.26 -4.75 0.56
N ALA A 174 -6.33 -5.44 1.69
CA ALA A 174 -5.57 -5.12 2.90
C ALA A 174 -4.06 -5.24 2.66
N LEU A 175 -3.62 -6.24 1.87
CA LEU A 175 -2.23 -6.35 1.44
C LEU A 175 -1.80 -5.21 0.51
N ALA A 176 -2.66 -4.80 -0.42
CA ALA A 176 -2.36 -3.66 -1.31
C ALA A 176 -2.17 -2.37 -0.51
N GLU A 177 -3.06 -2.10 0.44
CA GLU A 177 -2.94 -0.96 1.34
C GLU A 177 -1.68 -1.05 2.22
N PHE A 178 -1.38 -2.22 2.78
CA PHE A 178 -0.22 -2.37 3.65
C PHE A 178 1.12 -2.26 2.91
N LEU A 179 1.27 -2.96 1.78
CA LEU A 179 2.54 -3.05 1.07
C LEU A 179 2.82 -1.84 0.17
N PHE A 180 1.77 -1.22 -0.36
CA PHE A 180 1.88 -0.19 -1.39
C PHE A 180 1.20 1.12 -1.00
N ASP A 181 0.77 1.25 0.26
CA ASP A 181 0.13 2.44 0.84
C ASP A 181 -1.12 2.91 0.09
N ASP A 182 -1.73 2.04 -0.72
CA ASP A 182 -2.90 2.35 -1.55
C ASP A 182 -3.72 1.09 -1.81
N ASP A 183 -4.97 1.08 -1.38
CA ASP A 183 -5.91 -0.03 -1.61
C ASP A 183 -6.32 -0.16 -3.10
N ARG A 184 -6.04 0.87 -3.91
CA ARG A 184 -6.16 0.89 -5.37
C ARG A 184 -4.90 0.43 -6.07
N ALA A 185 -3.82 0.10 -5.35
CA ALA A 185 -2.67 -0.63 -5.88
C ALA A 185 -3.00 -2.10 -6.15
N MET A 186 -4.19 -2.35 -6.72
CA MET A 186 -4.70 -3.68 -7.00
C MET A 186 -5.22 -3.73 -8.43
N VAL A 187 -4.65 -4.62 -9.23
CA VAL A 187 -5.13 -4.97 -10.58
C VAL A 187 -6.03 -6.17 -10.42
N ARG A 188 -7.35 -5.96 -10.54
CA ARG A 188 -8.34 -7.03 -10.42
C ARG A 188 -8.84 -7.45 -11.81
N LEU A 189 -8.82 -8.75 -12.07
CA LEU A 189 -9.26 -9.35 -13.33
C LEU A 189 -10.17 -10.53 -13.04
N ASP A 190 -11.35 -10.55 -13.65
CA ASP A 190 -12.30 -11.67 -13.56
C ASP A 190 -11.99 -12.69 -14.65
N MET A 191 -11.59 -13.90 -14.27
CA MET A 191 -11.22 -14.95 -15.24
C MET A 191 -12.43 -15.51 -16.00
N GLY A 192 -13.66 -15.20 -15.58
CA GLY A 192 -14.86 -15.42 -16.38
C GLY A 192 -14.88 -14.61 -17.68
N GLU A 193 -14.17 -13.48 -17.76
CA GLU A 193 -14.00 -12.72 -19.01
C GLU A 193 -12.94 -13.32 -19.95
N TYR A 194 -12.17 -14.30 -19.45
CA TYR A 194 -11.03 -14.91 -20.13
C TYR A 194 -11.21 -16.41 -20.45
N MET A 195 -12.45 -16.86 -20.62
CA MET A 195 -12.80 -18.26 -20.90
C MET A 195 -12.38 -18.74 -22.29
N GLU A 196 -12.26 -17.83 -23.26
CA GLU A 196 -12.05 -18.16 -24.68
C GLU A 196 -10.62 -17.84 -25.12
N LYS A 197 -10.06 -18.59 -26.06
CA LYS A 197 -8.66 -18.41 -26.48
C LYS A 197 -8.32 -16.98 -26.94
N PHE A 198 -9.21 -16.30 -27.67
CA PHE A 198 -8.99 -14.93 -28.15
C PHE A 198 -9.06 -13.88 -27.03
N SER A 199 -9.71 -14.20 -25.90
CA SER A 199 -9.75 -13.29 -24.77
C SER A 199 -8.40 -13.20 -24.05
N VAL A 200 -7.59 -14.27 -24.10
CA VAL A 200 -6.23 -14.33 -23.54
C VAL A 200 -5.30 -13.30 -24.18
N SER A 201 -5.45 -13.02 -25.48
CA SER A 201 -4.66 -11.96 -26.11
C SER A 201 -5.02 -10.56 -25.62
N ARG A 202 -6.23 -10.33 -25.10
CA ARG A 202 -6.57 -9.05 -24.44
C ARG A 202 -5.90 -8.90 -23.08
N LEU A 203 -5.61 -10.01 -22.39
CA LEU A 203 -4.91 -10.01 -21.11
C LEU A 203 -3.45 -9.55 -21.27
N ILE A 204 -2.76 -10.08 -22.28
CA ILE A 204 -1.31 -9.95 -22.45
C ILE A 204 -0.93 -8.90 -23.50
N GLY A 205 -1.79 -8.73 -24.51
CA GLY A 205 -1.56 -7.93 -25.70
C GLY A 205 -1.58 -8.80 -26.96
N ALA A 206 -2.22 -8.32 -28.01
CA ALA A 206 -2.30 -9.03 -29.29
C ALA A 206 -0.99 -8.85 -30.09
N PRO A 207 -0.56 -9.88 -30.86
CA PRO A 207 0.61 -9.75 -31.74
C PRO A 207 0.30 -8.89 -32.98
N PRO A 208 1.33 -8.40 -33.70
CA PRO A 208 1.15 -7.60 -34.91
C PRO A 208 0.21 -8.28 -35.92
N GLY A 209 -0.80 -7.53 -36.38
CA GLY A 209 -1.78 -8.01 -37.36
C GLY A 209 -3.09 -8.57 -36.78
N TYR A 210 -3.27 -8.57 -35.46
CA TYR A 210 -4.52 -8.95 -34.80
C TYR A 210 -5.28 -7.73 -34.26
N VAL A 211 -6.61 -7.84 -34.13
CA VAL A 211 -7.46 -6.80 -33.53
C VAL A 211 -7.04 -6.59 -32.06
N GLY A 212 -6.84 -5.34 -31.66
CA GLY A 212 -6.35 -4.99 -30.31
C GLY A 212 -4.83 -4.87 -30.20
N TYR A 213 -4.08 -4.90 -31.31
CA TYR A 213 -2.62 -4.74 -31.34
C TYR A 213 -2.14 -3.44 -30.65
N ASP A 214 -2.84 -2.32 -30.90
CA ASP A 214 -2.47 -1.00 -30.35
C ASP A 214 -2.97 -0.76 -28.91
N GLU A 215 -3.84 -1.63 -28.39
CA GLU A 215 -4.46 -1.44 -27.07
C GLU A 215 -3.58 -1.97 -25.91
N GLY A 216 -2.55 -2.77 -26.23
CA GLY A 216 -1.73 -3.46 -25.23
C GLY A 216 -2.51 -4.55 -24.47
N GLY A 217 -1.87 -5.19 -23.50
CA GLY A 217 -2.55 -6.15 -22.63
C GLY A 217 -3.08 -5.51 -21.36
N GLN A 218 -4.27 -5.89 -20.93
CA GLN A 218 -4.86 -5.37 -19.70
C GLN A 218 -3.98 -5.62 -18.47
N LEU A 219 -3.38 -6.81 -18.36
CA LEU A 219 -2.47 -7.14 -17.26
C LEU A 219 -1.09 -6.51 -17.46
N THR A 220 -0.52 -6.66 -18.65
CA THR A 220 0.85 -6.20 -18.95
C THR A 220 0.97 -4.68 -18.86
N GLU A 221 0.00 -3.92 -19.36
CA GLU A 221 -0.01 -2.45 -19.26
C GLU A 221 -0.33 -1.97 -17.84
N ALA A 222 -1.22 -2.66 -17.11
CA ALA A 222 -1.51 -2.29 -15.73
C ALA A 222 -0.28 -2.45 -14.83
N VAL A 223 0.43 -3.57 -14.92
CA VAL A 223 1.66 -3.81 -14.15
C VAL A 223 2.80 -2.93 -14.64
N ARG A 224 2.92 -2.68 -15.94
CA ARG A 224 3.93 -1.73 -16.46
C ARG A 224 3.75 -0.32 -15.91
N ARG A 225 2.51 0.16 -15.82
CA ARG A 225 2.20 1.49 -15.26
C ARG A 225 2.34 1.52 -13.74
N ARG A 226 2.08 0.40 -13.07
CA ARG A 226 2.15 0.27 -11.61
C ARG A 226 2.81 -1.06 -11.19
N PRO A 227 4.15 -1.12 -11.21
CA PRO A 227 4.90 -2.36 -10.90
C PRO A 227 4.72 -2.85 -9.47
N TYR A 228 4.48 -1.91 -8.54
CA TYR A 228 4.18 -2.18 -7.14
C TYR A 228 2.65 -2.31 -6.98
N SER A 229 2.15 -3.53 -7.11
CA SER A 229 0.72 -3.80 -7.02
C SER A 229 0.39 -5.24 -6.62
N VAL A 230 -0.83 -5.43 -6.11
CA VAL A 230 -1.45 -6.75 -5.95
C VAL A 230 -2.18 -7.08 -7.25
N VAL A 231 -1.85 -8.19 -7.90
CA VAL A 231 -2.62 -8.71 -9.03
C VAL A 231 -3.58 -9.76 -8.49
N LEU A 232 -4.89 -9.52 -8.60
CA LEU A 232 -5.95 -10.41 -8.17
C LEU A 232 -6.67 -11.01 -9.38
N LEU A 233 -6.49 -12.32 -9.59
CA LEU A 233 -7.17 -13.11 -10.61
C LEU A 233 -8.35 -13.83 -9.97
N ASP A 234 -9.56 -13.34 -10.21
CA ASP A 234 -10.79 -13.86 -9.62
C ASP A 234 -11.35 -15.04 -10.41
N GLU A 235 -11.90 -16.04 -9.72
CA GLU A 235 -12.44 -17.28 -10.29
C GLU A 235 -11.49 -17.98 -11.27
N ILE A 236 -10.24 -18.19 -10.86
CA ILE A 236 -9.14 -18.69 -11.69
C ILE A 236 -9.46 -20.01 -12.42
N GLU A 237 -10.36 -20.84 -11.89
CA GLU A 237 -10.87 -22.05 -12.53
C GLU A 237 -11.68 -21.82 -13.81
N LYS A 238 -12.18 -20.59 -14.05
CA LYS A 238 -12.94 -20.23 -15.25
C LYS A 238 -12.05 -19.85 -16.41
N GLY A 239 -10.79 -19.47 -16.15
CA GLY A 239 -9.86 -19.01 -17.16
C GLY A 239 -9.53 -20.08 -18.20
N HIS A 240 -9.30 -19.66 -19.43
CA HIS A 240 -8.84 -20.55 -20.50
C HIS A 240 -7.47 -21.17 -20.14
N PRO A 241 -7.18 -22.43 -20.52
CA PRO A 241 -5.91 -23.08 -20.22
C PRO A 241 -4.63 -22.31 -20.61
N ASP A 242 -4.71 -21.52 -21.68
CA ASP A 242 -3.59 -20.67 -22.12
C ASP A 242 -3.24 -19.55 -21.13
N VAL A 243 -4.18 -19.11 -20.28
CA VAL A 243 -3.89 -18.15 -19.20
C VAL A 243 -2.88 -18.75 -18.22
N PHE A 244 -3.03 -20.02 -17.84
CA PHE A 244 -2.09 -20.67 -16.90
C PHE A 244 -0.68 -20.76 -17.49
N ASN A 245 -0.56 -21.06 -18.80
CA ASN A 245 0.73 -21.11 -19.49
C ASN A 245 1.44 -19.75 -19.43
N THR A 246 0.68 -18.66 -19.55
CA THR A 246 1.20 -17.30 -19.39
C THR A 246 1.63 -17.03 -17.95
N LEU A 247 0.81 -17.43 -16.97
CA LEU A 247 1.12 -17.22 -15.56
C LEU A 247 2.35 -18.02 -15.11
N LEU A 248 2.64 -19.18 -15.71
CA LEU A 248 3.87 -19.92 -15.42
C LEU A 248 5.14 -19.07 -15.64
N GLN A 249 5.19 -18.24 -16.68
CA GLN A 249 6.33 -17.32 -16.90
C GLN A 249 6.47 -16.31 -15.76
N VAL A 250 5.34 -15.79 -15.27
CA VAL A 250 5.32 -14.86 -14.14
C VAL A 250 5.74 -15.56 -12.85
N LEU A 251 5.28 -16.78 -12.62
CA LEU A 251 5.58 -17.55 -11.41
C LEU A 251 7.03 -18.05 -11.37
N ASP A 252 7.64 -18.34 -12.52
CA ASP A 252 9.02 -18.85 -12.62
C ASP A 252 10.05 -17.72 -12.70
N ASP A 253 9.86 -16.76 -13.59
CA ASP A 253 10.88 -15.75 -13.94
C ASP A 253 10.48 -14.32 -13.53
N GLY A 254 9.31 -14.14 -12.90
CA GLY A 254 8.81 -12.83 -12.46
C GLY A 254 8.70 -11.82 -13.60
N ARG A 255 8.55 -12.32 -14.84
CA ARG A 255 8.52 -11.53 -16.05
C ARG A 255 7.47 -12.06 -16.99
N LEU A 256 6.87 -11.16 -17.76
CA LEU A 256 5.95 -11.53 -18.81
C LEU A 256 6.25 -10.75 -20.09
N THR A 257 6.35 -11.46 -21.21
CA THR A 257 6.54 -10.83 -22.52
C THR A 257 5.19 -10.61 -23.17
N ASP A 258 4.88 -9.35 -23.54
CA ASP A 258 3.65 -9.01 -24.21
C ASP A 258 3.64 -9.44 -25.69
N GLY A 259 2.48 -9.32 -26.36
CA GLY A 259 2.34 -9.67 -27.78
C GLY A 259 3.23 -8.85 -28.73
N GLN A 260 3.81 -7.74 -28.26
CA GLN A 260 4.74 -6.89 -29.02
C GLN A 260 6.21 -7.23 -28.74
N GLY A 261 6.49 -8.24 -27.91
CA GLY A 261 7.84 -8.64 -27.53
C GLY A 261 8.46 -7.79 -26.42
N ARG A 262 7.69 -6.95 -25.73
CA ARG A 262 8.18 -6.11 -24.62
C ARG A 262 8.01 -6.87 -23.32
N THR A 263 9.07 -6.96 -22.53
CA THR A 263 9.05 -7.64 -21.22
C THR A 263 8.56 -6.69 -20.13
N VAL A 264 7.63 -7.17 -19.29
CA VAL A 264 7.12 -6.49 -18.10
C VAL A 264 7.62 -7.22 -16.86
N ASP A 265 8.02 -6.46 -15.86
CA ASP A 265 8.57 -6.96 -14.59
C ASP A 265 7.46 -7.12 -13.54
N PHE A 266 7.40 -8.30 -12.92
CA PHE A 266 6.45 -8.70 -11.88
C PHE A 266 7.14 -9.00 -10.54
N THR A 267 8.45 -8.77 -10.40
CA THR A 267 9.19 -9.01 -9.14
C THR A 267 8.64 -8.20 -7.96
N ASN A 268 8.02 -7.05 -8.22
CA ASN A 268 7.38 -6.19 -7.21
C ASN A 268 5.86 -6.43 -7.05
N VAL A 269 5.34 -7.51 -7.62
CA VAL A 269 3.92 -7.87 -7.58
C VAL A 269 3.66 -8.92 -6.49
N VAL A 270 2.51 -8.81 -5.84
CA VAL A 270 1.90 -9.93 -5.10
C VAL A 270 0.79 -10.53 -5.97
N LEU A 271 0.96 -11.79 -6.39
CA LEU A 271 0.00 -12.47 -7.27
C LEU A 271 -0.97 -13.31 -6.44
N ILE A 272 -2.25 -12.99 -6.51
CA ILE A 272 -3.31 -13.70 -5.79
C ILE A 272 -4.30 -14.25 -6.81
N MET A 273 -4.60 -15.54 -6.69
CA MET A 273 -5.60 -16.24 -7.48
C MET A 273 -6.70 -16.72 -6.54
N THR A 274 -7.94 -16.31 -6.77
CA THR A 274 -9.08 -16.76 -5.98
C THR A 274 -9.87 -17.82 -6.72
N SER A 275 -10.30 -18.84 -6.00
CA SER A 275 -11.09 -19.94 -6.54
C SER A 275 -12.17 -20.37 -5.58
N ASN A 276 -13.34 -20.73 -6.10
CA ASN A 276 -14.43 -21.29 -5.31
C ASN A 276 -14.45 -22.83 -5.31
N LEU A 277 -13.38 -23.44 -5.80
CA LEU A 277 -13.22 -24.90 -5.85
C LEU A 277 -13.25 -25.53 -4.45
N GLN A 278 -13.92 -26.67 -4.38
CA GLN A 278 -13.91 -27.57 -3.23
C GLN A 278 -13.04 -28.78 -3.58
N GLY A 279 -12.12 -29.17 -2.70
CA GLY A 279 -11.22 -30.30 -2.92
C GLY A 279 -9.75 -29.91 -3.14
N ASP A 280 -8.99 -30.80 -3.76
CA ASP A 280 -7.57 -30.62 -4.05
C ASP A 280 -7.39 -29.83 -5.37
N PRO A 281 -6.62 -28.73 -5.39
CA PRO A 281 -6.27 -28.03 -6.63
C PRO A 281 -5.68 -28.92 -7.72
N LEU A 282 -5.00 -30.02 -7.37
CA LEU A 282 -4.43 -30.96 -8.33
C LEU A 282 -5.48 -31.69 -9.16
N ASP A 283 -6.74 -31.73 -8.71
CA ASP A 283 -7.84 -32.31 -9.48
C ASP A 283 -8.30 -31.39 -10.62
N PHE A 284 -7.98 -30.10 -10.55
CA PHE A 284 -8.47 -29.07 -11.47
C PHE A 284 -7.37 -28.39 -12.28
N PHE A 285 -6.18 -28.24 -11.69
CA PHE A 285 -5.03 -27.60 -12.31
C PHE A 285 -3.92 -28.61 -12.56
N LYS A 286 -3.12 -28.35 -13.58
CA LYS A 286 -1.93 -29.16 -13.85
C LYS A 286 -0.96 -29.08 -12.66
N PRO A 287 -0.29 -30.19 -12.28
CA PRO A 287 0.72 -30.17 -11.21
C PRO A 287 1.80 -29.11 -11.42
N GLU A 288 2.18 -28.88 -12.67
CA GLU A 288 3.13 -27.84 -13.07
C GLU A 288 2.73 -26.45 -12.60
N PHE A 289 1.44 -26.11 -12.60
CA PHE A 289 0.96 -24.81 -12.14
C PHE A 289 0.88 -24.75 -10.61
N VAL A 290 0.30 -25.78 -10.00
CA VAL A 290 0.11 -25.87 -8.55
C VAL A 290 1.45 -25.80 -7.81
N ASN A 291 2.48 -26.49 -8.32
CA ASN A 291 3.81 -26.53 -7.72
C ASN A 291 4.60 -25.21 -7.83
N ARG A 292 4.10 -24.23 -8.60
CA ARG A 292 4.74 -22.91 -8.76
C ARG A 292 4.10 -21.81 -7.94
N VAL A 293 2.99 -22.11 -7.28
CA VAL A 293 2.38 -21.20 -6.30
C VAL A 293 3.10 -21.39 -4.96
N ASP A 294 3.45 -20.30 -4.30
CA ASP A 294 4.20 -20.38 -3.04
C ASP A 294 3.35 -20.96 -1.90
N GLU A 295 2.07 -20.57 -1.82
CA GLU A 295 1.15 -21.06 -0.81
C GLU A 295 -0.28 -21.25 -1.36
N ILE A 296 -0.89 -22.39 -1.02
CA ILE A 296 -2.30 -22.67 -1.27
C ILE A 296 -3.05 -22.52 0.05
N ILE A 297 -3.93 -21.54 0.11
CA ILE A 297 -4.53 -21.07 1.35
C ILE A 297 -6.03 -21.32 1.31
N ARG A 298 -6.54 -22.04 2.31
CA ARG A 298 -7.97 -22.36 2.44
C ARG A 298 -8.65 -21.41 3.41
N PHE A 299 -9.67 -20.72 2.93
CA PHE A 299 -10.53 -19.85 3.71
C PHE A 299 -11.70 -20.67 4.26
N ARG A 300 -11.98 -20.49 5.56
CA ARG A 300 -13.12 -21.09 6.24
C ARG A 300 -14.38 -20.24 6.03
N SER A 301 -15.54 -20.86 6.22
CA SER A 301 -16.79 -20.11 6.35
C SER A 301 -16.73 -19.17 7.56
N LEU A 302 -17.45 -18.05 7.46
CA LEU A 302 -17.59 -17.08 8.54
C LEU A 302 -18.54 -17.60 9.62
N THR A 303 -18.19 -17.39 10.88
CA THR A 303 -19.05 -17.63 12.04
C THR A 303 -19.95 -16.42 12.30
N GLU A 304 -20.95 -16.58 13.18
CA GLU A 304 -21.79 -15.45 13.63
C GLU A 304 -20.95 -14.35 14.31
N ASP A 305 -19.93 -14.73 15.07
CA ASP A 305 -19.00 -13.79 15.71
C ASP A 305 -18.15 -13.02 14.69
N ASP A 306 -17.68 -13.71 13.62
CA ASP A 306 -16.96 -13.05 12.53
C ASP A 306 -17.87 -12.02 11.86
N LEU A 307 -19.11 -12.41 11.53
CA LEU A 307 -20.08 -11.52 10.87
C LEU A 307 -20.41 -10.30 11.73
N THR A 308 -20.60 -10.50 13.03
CA THR A 308 -20.85 -9.42 13.99
C THR A 308 -19.67 -8.44 14.05
N SER A 309 -18.44 -8.94 14.04
CA SER A 309 -17.23 -8.10 13.99
C SER A 309 -17.12 -7.35 12.64
N ILE A 310 -17.50 -7.98 11.53
CA ILE A 310 -17.55 -7.33 10.21
C ILE A 310 -18.60 -6.22 10.19
N VAL A 311 -19.76 -6.40 10.84
CA VAL A 311 -20.78 -5.35 11.00
C VAL A 311 -20.16 -4.11 11.64
N ASP A 312 -19.41 -4.30 12.72
CA ASP A 312 -18.77 -3.19 13.43
C ASP A 312 -17.82 -2.38 12.54
N ILE A 313 -16.97 -3.06 11.76
CA ILE A 313 -16.08 -2.41 10.79
C ILE A 313 -16.88 -1.66 9.71
N GLN A 314 -17.92 -2.28 9.15
CA GLN A 314 -18.74 -1.64 8.10
C GLN A 314 -19.50 -0.42 8.60
N LEU A 315 -19.89 -0.40 9.89
CA LEU A 315 -20.55 0.73 10.53
C LEU A 315 -19.65 1.95 10.68
N GLU A 316 -18.33 1.81 10.75
CA GLU A 316 -17.40 2.94 10.93
C GLU A 316 -17.56 4.02 9.87
N SER A 317 -17.75 3.63 8.60
CA SER A 317 -17.97 4.58 7.50
C SER A 317 -19.25 5.39 7.67
N LEU A 318 -20.30 4.77 8.23
CA LEU A 318 -21.55 5.47 8.55
C LEU A 318 -21.40 6.34 9.79
N ARG A 319 -20.78 5.82 10.85
CA ARG A 319 -20.45 6.58 12.08
C ARG A 319 -19.67 7.84 11.76
N ARG A 320 -18.63 7.75 10.90
CA ARG A 320 -17.82 8.91 10.49
C ARG A 320 -18.65 9.98 9.77
N ARG A 321 -19.52 9.57 8.84
CA ARG A 321 -20.40 10.49 8.10
C ARG A 321 -21.44 11.17 8.99
N LEU A 322 -21.95 10.47 10.00
CA LEU A 322 -22.88 11.04 10.99
C LEU A 322 -22.15 11.97 11.97
N ALA A 323 -20.93 11.62 12.38
CA ALA A 323 -20.09 12.44 13.25
C ALA A 323 -19.70 13.79 12.62
N GLU A 324 -19.57 13.88 11.28
CA GLU A 324 -19.42 15.16 10.57
C GLU A 324 -20.58 16.14 10.81
N ARG A 325 -21.76 15.62 11.20
CA ARG A 325 -22.95 16.37 11.63
C ARG A 325 -23.14 16.37 13.15
N ARG A 326 -22.14 15.90 13.91
CA ARG A 326 -22.19 15.70 15.37
C ARG A 326 -23.30 14.75 15.81
N ILE A 327 -23.70 13.80 14.96
CA ILE A 327 -24.68 12.78 15.31
C ILE A 327 -23.94 11.51 15.70
N THR A 328 -24.22 10.98 16.89
CA THR A 328 -23.67 9.71 17.35
C THR A 328 -24.56 8.56 16.88
N LEU A 329 -23.93 7.47 16.42
CA LEU A 329 -24.61 6.23 16.06
C LEU A 329 -24.16 5.10 16.97
N ASP A 330 -25.06 4.73 17.88
CA ASP A 330 -24.88 3.61 18.80
C ASP A 330 -25.72 2.43 18.31
N VAL A 331 -25.09 1.26 18.22
CA VAL A 331 -25.73 0.02 17.80
C VAL A 331 -25.53 -1.00 18.90
N THR A 332 -26.63 -1.49 19.47
CA THR A 332 -26.58 -2.50 20.55
C THR A 332 -26.00 -3.81 20.01
N GLU A 333 -25.46 -4.65 20.91
CA GLU A 333 -24.98 -5.99 20.52
C GLU A 333 -26.09 -6.82 19.85
N ALA A 334 -27.33 -6.72 20.33
CA ALA A 334 -28.48 -7.34 19.69
C ALA A 334 -28.69 -6.80 18.26
N GLY A 335 -28.58 -5.49 18.06
CA GLY A 335 -28.65 -4.85 16.74
C GLY A 335 -27.56 -5.35 15.79
N LYS A 336 -26.32 -5.50 16.27
CA LYS A 336 -25.21 -6.02 15.47
C LYS A 336 -25.43 -7.47 15.05
N VAL A 337 -25.86 -8.33 15.98
CA VAL A 337 -26.19 -9.73 15.70
C VAL A 337 -27.33 -9.82 14.68
N GLN A 338 -28.36 -8.98 14.82
CA GLN A 338 -29.46 -8.97 13.85
C GLN A 338 -29.01 -8.50 12.46
N LEU A 339 -28.19 -7.46 12.37
CA LEU A 339 -27.58 -7.02 11.10
C LEU A 339 -26.71 -8.13 10.47
N ALA A 340 -25.96 -8.86 11.28
CA ALA A 340 -25.15 -9.99 10.83
C ALA A 340 -26.02 -11.10 10.22
N ARG A 341 -27.15 -11.42 10.85
CA ARG A 341 -28.12 -12.40 10.35
C ARG A 341 -28.80 -11.94 9.06
N ASP A 342 -29.27 -10.70 9.01
CA ASP A 342 -29.94 -10.13 7.84
C ASP A 342 -29.00 -9.92 6.65
N GLY A 343 -27.72 -9.68 6.93
CA GLY A 343 -26.67 -9.46 5.94
C GLY A 343 -25.91 -10.71 5.49
N PHE A 344 -26.15 -11.87 6.12
CA PHE A 344 -25.54 -13.13 5.74
C PHE A 344 -26.36 -13.84 4.68
N ASP A 345 -25.69 -14.24 3.60
CA ASP A 345 -26.28 -15.08 2.56
C ASP A 345 -25.43 -16.35 2.38
N PRO A 346 -26.00 -17.56 2.45
CA PRO A 346 -25.23 -18.79 2.28
C PRO A 346 -24.47 -18.91 0.94
N ALA A 347 -24.95 -18.27 -0.12
CA ALA A 347 -24.33 -18.27 -1.45
C ALA A 347 -23.37 -17.08 -1.68
N PHE A 348 -23.51 -15.99 -0.93
CA PHE A 348 -22.72 -14.77 -1.14
C PHE A 348 -21.90 -14.32 0.09
N GLY A 349 -21.96 -15.02 1.21
CA GLY A 349 -21.26 -14.68 2.45
C GLY A 349 -21.67 -13.32 2.98
N ALA A 350 -20.70 -12.51 3.42
CA ALA A 350 -20.93 -11.17 3.95
C ALA A 350 -21.13 -10.08 2.88
N ARG A 351 -21.19 -10.43 1.58
CA ARG A 351 -21.33 -9.45 0.48
C ARG A 351 -22.58 -8.55 0.60
N PRO A 352 -23.76 -9.04 1.01
CA PRO A 352 -24.97 -8.21 1.14
C PRO A 352 -24.92 -7.21 2.30
N LEU A 353 -24.05 -7.43 3.30
CA LEU A 353 -24.06 -6.72 4.58
C LEU A 353 -24.01 -5.20 4.44
N LYS A 354 -23.17 -4.67 3.55
CA LYS A 354 -23.08 -3.22 3.28
C LYS A 354 -24.41 -2.64 2.81
N ARG A 355 -25.15 -3.37 1.97
CA ARG A 355 -26.46 -2.95 1.46
C ARG A 355 -27.53 -3.03 2.56
N VAL A 356 -27.47 -4.04 3.41
CA VAL A 356 -28.36 -4.18 4.57
C VAL A 356 -28.16 -3.01 5.54
N ILE A 357 -26.92 -2.71 5.94
CA ILE A 357 -26.62 -1.56 6.82
C ILE A 357 -27.12 -0.24 6.20
N GLN A 358 -26.91 -0.04 4.89
CA GLN A 358 -27.41 1.17 4.22
C GLN A 358 -28.94 1.24 4.25
N ARG A 359 -29.65 0.15 3.98
CA ARG A 359 -31.12 0.11 3.96
C ARG A 359 -31.73 0.25 5.36
N GLU A 360 -31.24 -0.55 6.31
CA GLU A 360 -31.83 -0.64 7.66
C GLU A 360 -31.47 0.57 8.53
N ILE A 361 -30.26 1.10 8.39
CA ILE A 361 -29.79 2.22 9.23
C ILE A 361 -29.67 3.49 8.40
N GLY A 362 -28.90 3.47 7.31
CA GLY A 362 -28.56 4.66 6.55
C GLY A 362 -29.78 5.42 6.01
N ASP A 363 -30.71 4.71 5.38
CA ASP A 363 -31.90 5.29 4.77
C ASP A 363 -32.89 5.79 5.83
N GLN A 364 -33.07 5.04 6.92
CA GLN A 364 -33.93 5.44 8.04
C GLN A 364 -33.35 6.65 8.80
N ALA A 365 -32.05 6.66 9.07
CA ALA A 365 -31.36 7.80 9.69
C ALA A 365 -31.50 9.06 8.83
N ALA A 366 -31.39 8.94 7.50
CA ALA A 366 -31.60 10.06 6.59
C ALA A 366 -33.00 10.67 6.71
N VAL A 367 -34.05 9.83 6.81
CA VAL A 367 -35.43 10.30 7.02
C VAL A 367 -35.54 11.04 8.37
N LEU A 368 -35.03 10.46 9.46
CA LEU A 368 -35.09 11.06 10.79
C LEU A 368 -34.39 12.43 10.86
N ILE A 369 -33.26 12.58 10.17
CA ILE A 369 -32.52 13.85 10.07
C ILE A 369 -33.32 14.87 9.26
N LEU A 370 -33.89 14.48 8.11
CA LEU A 370 -34.66 15.38 7.24
C LEU A 370 -35.97 15.83 7.90
N GLU A 371 -36.59 14.98 8.72
CA GLU A 371 -37.76 15.33 9.53
C GLU A 371 -37.44 16.21 10.74
N GLY A 372 -36.14 16.45 11.02
CA GLY A 372 -35.69 17.21 12.19
C GLY A 372 -35.91 16.48 13.52
N LYS A 373 -36.11 15.15 13.49
CA LYS A 373 -36.28 14.33 14.70
C LYS A 373 -34.94 14.08 15.40
N VAL A 374 -33.84 14.07 14.65
CA VAL A 374 -32.46 14.05 15.16
C VAL A 374 -31.85 15.43 14.93
N THR A 375 -31.40 16.08 15.99
CA THR A 375 -30.68 17.35 15.91
C THR A 375 -29.17 17.11 15.90
N ASP A 376 -28.41 18.17 15.60
CA ASP A 376 -26.98 18.21 15.90
C ASP A 376 -26.77 17.84 17.38
N ASP A 377 -25.72 17.08 17.68
CA ASP A 377 -25.39 16.52 19.00
C ASP A 377 -26.36 15.41 19.50
N GLY A 378 -27.32 14.98 18.67
CA GLY A 378 -28.23 13.88 18.98
C GLY A 378 -27.61 12.48 18.81
N THR A 379 -28.24 11.48 19.44
CA THR A 379 -27.83 10.06 19.32
C THR A 379 -28.91 9.24 18.62
N ILE A 380 -28.51 8.48 17.60
CA ILE A 380 -29.33 7.43 16.99
C ILE A 380 -28.93 6.11 17.62
N LEU A 381 -29.86 5.50 18.36
CA LEU A 381 -29.71 4.17 18.93
C LEU A 381 -30.39 3.15 18.01
N VAL A 382 -29.64 2.17 17.54
CA VAL A 382 -30.14 1.02 16.79
C VAL A 382 -30.23 -0.18 17.73
N ASP A 383 -31.42 -0.76 17.85
CA ASP A 383 -31.71 -1.91 18.70
C ASP A 383 -32.66 -2.89 18.00
N VAL A 384 -32.99 -4.00 18.65
CA VAL A 384 -33.90 -5.03 18.13
C VAL A 384 -35.16 -5.13 18.98
N VAL A 385 -36.32 -5.11 18.32
CA VAL A 385 -37.63 -5.38 18.93
C VAL A 385 -38.38 -6.37 18.04
N ASP A 386 -38.86 -7.47 18.61
CA ASP A 386 -39.60 -8.52 17.89
C ASP A 386 -38.86 -9.00 16.62
N ASP A 387 -37.55 -9.24 16.74
CA ASP A 387 -36.64 -9.64 15.66
C ASP A 387 -36.52 -8.63 14.50
N ALA A 388 -36.96 -7.39 14.69
CA ALA A 388 -36.81 -6.31 13.73
C ALA A 388 -35.89 -5.20 14.27
N LEU A 389 -35.05 -4.65 13.39
CA LEU A 389 -34.22 -3.49 13.69
C LEU A 389 -35.09 -2.24 13.86
N VAL A 390 -34.86 -1.52 14.96
CA VAL A 390 -35.57 -0.28 15.28
C VAL A 390 -34.56 0.82 15.57
N LEU A 391 -34.75 1.97 14.94
CA LEU A 391 -34.01 3.19 15.23
C LEU A 391 -34.79 4.04 16.22
N ARG A 392 -34.13 4.39 17.32
CA ARG A 392 -34.63 5.34 18.32
C ARG A 392 -33.72 6.54 18.35
N VAL A 393 -34.30 7.71 18.57
CA VAL A 393 -33.55 8.95 18.74
C VAL A 393 -33.57 9.29 20.22
N ASP A 394 -32.40 9.46 20.82
CA ASP A 394 -32.29 10.09 22.13
C ASP A 394 -32.03 11.58 21.93
N PRO A 395 -32.96 12.48 22.33
CA PRO A 395 -32.81 13.91 22.11
C PRO A 395 -31.64 14.55 22.87
N LEU A 396 -31.06 13.89 23.88
CA LEU A 396 -30.07 14.52 24.77
C LEU A 396 -29.09 13.49 25.37
N SER A 397 -27.95 13.29 24.69
CA SER A 397 -26.73 12.75 25.33
C SER A 397 -25.75 13.91 25.52
N GLY A 398 -26.09 14.84 26.42
CA GLY A 398 -25.20 15.91 26.88
C GLY A 398 -24.27 15.44 27.99
#